data_AF-A0A944SNS5-F1
#
_entry.id   AF-A0A944SNS5-F1
#
_cell.length_a   1.000
_cell.length_b   1.000
_cell.length_c   1.000
_cell.angle_alpha   90.00
_cell.angle_beta   90.00
_cell.angle_gamma   90.00
#
_symmetry.space_group_name_H-M   'P 1'
#
loop_
_entity.id
_entity.type
_entity.pdbx_description
1 polymer ?
#
loop_
_entity_poly.entity_id
_entity_poly.type
_entity_poly.pdbx_seq_one_letter_code
_entity_poly.pdbx_strand_id
1 'polypeptide(L)' 'MSLSDFSLENKVALITGGTSGLGKMMALALAKAGAFVWIA' A
#
# COMPACT_ATOMS: atom_id res chain seq x y z
N MET A 1 18.78 9.07 -4.96
CA MET A 1 17.45 8.45 -4.92
C MET A 1 16.53 9.28 -5.79
N SER A 2 15.83 8.61 -6.70
CA SER A 2 14.77 9.19 -7.53
C SER A 2 13.40 8.81 -6.95
N LEU A 3 12.36 9.60 -7.25
CA LEU A 3 10.98 9.25 -6.86
C LEU A 3 10.54 7.90 -7.47
N SER A 4 11.10 7.52 -8.61
CA SER A 4 10.87 6.23 -9.25
C SER A 4 11.25 5.03 -8.38
N ASP A 5 12.24 5.20 -7.48
CA ASP A 5 12.74 4.13 -6.62
C ASP A 5 11.68 3.68 -5.58
N PHE A 6 10.64 4.49 -5.37
CA PHE A 6 9.56 4.24 -4.42
C PHE A 6 8.25 3.77 -5.08
N SER A 7 8.24 3.58 -6.42
CA SER A 7 7.07 3.02 -7.09
C SER A 7 6.80 1.59 -6.60
N LEU A 8 5.54 1.28 -6.33
CA LEU A 8 5.08 -0.05 -5.95
C LEU A 8 4.28 -0.74 -7.07
N GLU A 9 4.38 -0.25 -8.31
CA GLU A 9 3.78 -0.90 -9.46
C GLU A 9 4.19 -2.38 -9.55
N ASN A 10 3.21 -3.24 -9.83
CA ASN A 10 3.37 -4.70 -9.89
C ASN A 10 3.82 -5.36 -8.58
N LYS A 11 3.68 -4.68 -7.43
CA LYS A 11 3.88 -5.27 -6.10
C LYS A 11 2.56 -5.64 -5.44
N VAL A 12 2.61 -6.64 -4.57
CA VAL A 12 1.48 -7.04 -3.71
C VAL A 12 1.84 -6.72 -2.27
N ALA A 13 0.94 -6.07 -1.54
CA ALA A 13 1.09 -5.77 -0.12
C ALA A 13 -0.06 -6.41 0.68
N LEU A 14 0.26 -7.02 1.82
CA LEU A 14 -0.72 -7.50 2.79
C LEU A 14 -0.69 -6.58 4.01
N ILE A 15 -1.84 -6.00 4.36
CA ILE A 15 -2.00 -5.19 5.57
C ILE A 15 -2.98 -5.87 6.51
N THR A 16 -2.49 -6.23 7.70
CA THR A 16 -3.35 -6.70 8.79
C THR A 16 -4.00 -5.52 9.51
N GLY A 17 -5.29 -5.62 9.86
CA GLY A 17 -6.02 -4.52 10.51
C GLY A 17 -6.28 -3.32 9.59
N GLY A 18 -6.34 -3.55 8.28
CA GLY A 18 -6.49 -2.51 7.25
C GLY A 18 -7.89 -1.90 7.11
N THR A 19 -8.86 -2.32 7.91
CA THR A 19 -10.27 -1.94 7.74
C THR A 19 -10.61 -0.53 8.24
N SER A 20 -9.82 0.03 9.17
CA SER A 20 -10.04 1.36 9.74
C SER A 20 -8.75 2.03 10.22
N GLY A 21 -8.86 3.27 10.70
CA GLY A 21 -7.77 4.02 11.33
C GLY A 21 -6.48 4.06 10.50
N LEU A 22 -5.35 3.83 11.18
CA LEU A 22 -4.02 3.84 10.58
C LEU A 22 -3.87 2.75 9.50
N GLY A 23 -4.41 1.55 9.74
CA GLY A 23 -4.34 0.45 8.78
C GLY A 23 -4.99 0.79 7.45
N LYS A 24 -6.16 1.42 7.48
CA LYS A 24 -6.84 1.92 6.27
C LYS A 24 -6.03 3.00 5.56
N MET A 25 -5.46 3.94 6.30
CA MET A 25 -4.62 4.99 5.70
C MET A 25 -3.39 4.40 4.99
N MET A 26 -2.73 3.42 5.60
CA MET A 26 -1.60 2.71 5.00
C MET A 26 -2.02 1.94 3.75
N ALA A 27 -3.15 1.21 3.79
CA ALA A 27 -3.65 0.46 2.64
C ALA A 27 -3.88 1.36 1.42
N LEU A 28 -4.54 2.51 1.65
CA LEU A 28 -4.80 3.48 0.61
C LEU A 28 -3.50 4.13 0.08
N ALA A 29 -2.53 4.40 0.95
CA ALA A 29 -1.25 4.97 0.54
C ALA A 29 -0.45 4.01 -0.35
N LEU A 30 -0.36 2.72 0.03
CA LEU A 30 0.34 1.71 -0.78
C LEU A 30 -0.37 1.46 -2.11
N ALA A 31 -1.71 1.43 -2.12
CA ALA A 31 -2.49 1.31 -3.35
C ALA A 31 -2.24 2.50 -4.30
N LYS A 32 -2.22 3.73 -3.76
CA LYS A 32 -1.90 4.94 -4.54
C LYS A 32 -0.48 4.94 -5.09
N ALA A 33 0.46 4.27 -4.41
CA ALA A 33 1.83 4.09 -4.89
C ALA A 33 1.96 2.96 -5.94
N GLY A 34 0.87 2.28 -6.30
CA GLY A 34 0.83 1.28 -7.39
C GLY A 34 0.73 -0.18 -6.95
N ALA A 35 0.68 -0.46 -5.64
CA ALA A 35 0.57 -1.82 -5.14
C ALA A 35 -0.85 -2.38 -5.28
N PHE A 36 -0.97 -3.68 -5.51
CA PHE A 36 -2.19 -4.43 -5.23
C PHE A 36 -2.24 -4.78 -3.74
N VAL A 37 -3.30 -4.39 -3.03
CA VAL A 37 -3.35 -4.48 -1.56
C VAL A 37 -4.42 -5.46 -1.09
N TRP A 38 -4.01 -6.45 -0.30
CA TRP A 38 -4.90 -7.31 0.49
C TRP A 38 -5.04 -6.78 1.91
N ILE A 39 -6.24 -6.89 2.47
CA ILE A 39 -6.51 -6.59 3.89
C ILE A 39 -6.88 -7.90 4.58
N ALA A 40 -6.25 -8.18 5.73
CA ALA A 40 -6.55 -9.32 6.59
C ALA A 40 -6.80 -8.89 8.05
#